data_AF-A0A151EKC9-F1
#
_entry.id   AF-A0A151EKC9-F1
#
_cell.length_a   1.000
_cell.length_b   1.000
_cell.length_c   1.000
_cell.angle_alpha   90.00
_cell.angle_beta   90.00
_cell.angle_gamma   90.00
#
_symmetry.space_group_name_H-M   'P 1'
#
loop_
_entity.id
_entity.type
_entity.pdbx_description
1 polymer ?
#
loop_
_entity_poly.entity_id
_entity_poly.type
_entity_poly.pdbx_seq_one_letter_code
_entity_poly.pdbx_strand_id
1 'polypeptide(L)' 'MGIKVNTKPVDWVEGETVTQLLSRMTYTFPLVVVKIDGEVIPKSEYPNTYIPDDSEVEVIHLISGG' A
#
# COMPACT_ATOMS: atom_id res chain seq x y z
N MET A 1 8.82 5.22 -14.19
CA MET A 1 8.83 5.17 -12.73
C MET A 1 7.38 5.21 -12.31
N GLY A 2 6.94 4.18 -11.60
CA GLY A 2 5.54 3.91 -11.38
C GLY A 2 5.39 2.63 -10.59
N ILE A 3 4.37 2.57 -9.77
CA ILE A 3 4.03 1.40 -8.98
C ILE A 3 2.72 0.83 -9.48
N LYS A 4 2.43 -0.41 -9.11
CA LYS A 4 1.10 -1.00 -9.30
C LYS A 4 0.41 -1.11 -7.95
N VAL A 5 -0.79 -0.55 -7.82
CA VAL A 5 -1.61 -0.74 -6.62
C VAL A 5 -2.84 -1.54 -6.99
N ASN A 6 -3.00 -2.74 -6.42
CA ASN A 6 -4.12 -3.64 -6.74
C ASN A 6 -4.33 -3.78 -8.27
N THR A 7 -3.26 -4.10 -9.00
CA THR A 7 -3.22 -4.20 -10.48
C THR A 7 -3.36 -2.90 -11.28
N LYS A 8 -3.61 -1.75 -10.62
CA LYS A 8 -3.73 -0.45 -11.30
C LYS A 8 -2.38 0.27 -11.32
N PRO A 9 -1.91 0.79 -12.46
CA PRO A 9 -0.74 1.64 -12.50
C PRO A 9 -1.01 2.95 -11.76
N VAL A 10 -0.08 3.36 -10.90
CA VAL A 10 -0.14 4.57 -10.10
C VAL A 10 1.23 5.25 -10.16
N ASP A 11 1.24 6.58 -10.20
CA ASP A 11 2.47 7.35 -10.15
C ASP A 11 3.22 7.08 -8.84
N TRP A 12 4.49 6.71 -8.98
CA TRP A 12 5.41 6.56 -7.87
C TRP A 12 5.86 7.94 -7.38
N VAL A 13 5.97 8.08 -6.06
CA VAL A 13 6.44 9.30 -5.41
C VAL A 13 7.65 8.95 -4.56
N GLU A 14 8.77 9.60 -4.85
CA GLU A 14 10.02 9.37 -4.12
C GLU A 14 9.85 9.72 -2.62
N GLY A 15 10.28 8.81 -1.75
CA GLY A 15 10.15 8.97 -0.30
C GLY A 15 8.72 8.80 0.25
N GLU A 16 7.77 8.33 -0.57
CA GLU A 16 6.42 8.01 -0.11
C GLU A 16 6.41 6.72 0.71
N THR A 17 5.80 6.79 1.89
CA THR A 17 5.55 5.65 2.77
C THR A 17 4.20 5.01 2.49
N VAL A 18 4.01 3.77 2.96
CA VAL A 18 2.70 3.09 2.86
C VAL A 18 1.56 3.94 3.42
N THR A 19 1.78 4.63 4.54
CA THR A 19 0.75 5.49 5.15
C THR A 19 0.35 6.66 4.24
N GLN A 20 1.33 7.30 3.61
CA GLN A 20 1.09 8.42 2.70
C GLN A 20 0.40 7.94 1.42
N LEU A 21 0.82 6.81 0.87
CA LEU A 21 0.20 6.18 -0.29
C LEU A 21 -1.29 5.87 -0.02
N LEU A 22 -1.60 5.22 1.12
CA LEU A 22 -2.99 4.91 1.52
C LEU A 22 -3.83 6.19 1.66
N SER A 23 -3.26 7.24 2.26
CA SER A 23 -3.91 8.53 2.42
C SER A 23 -4.21 9.20 1.07
N ARG A 24 -3.23 9.20 0.15
CA ARG A 24 -3.35 9.76 -1.21
C ARG A 24 -4.43 9.06 -2.02
N MET A 25 -4.51 7.73 -1.92
CA MET A 25 -5.53 6.93 -2.58
C MET A 25 -6.86 6.88 -1.84
N THR A 26 -7.03 7.65 -0.75
CA THR A 26 -8.27 7.75 0.01
C THR A 26 -8.74 6.39 0.57
N TYR A 27 -7.80 5.51 0.95
CA TYR A 27 -8.12 4.31 1.72
C TYR A 27 -8.43 4.72 3.17
N THR A 28 -9.69 5.02 3.43
CA THR A 28 -10.18 5.48 4.74
C THR A 28 -10.54 4.33 5.70
N PHE A 29 -10.51 3.08 5.22
CA PHE A 29 -10.92 1.91 6.01
C PHE A 29 -9.82 1.45 6.98
N PRO A 30 -10.13 1.28 8.29
CA PRO A 30 -9.13 0.96 9.30
C PRO A 30 -8.55 -0.47 9.22
N LEU A 31 -9.20 -1.35 8.46
CA LEU A 31 -8.90 -2.79 8.39
C LEU A 31 -8.42 -3.18 6.98
N VAL A 32 -7.20 -2.75 6.64
CA VAL A 32 -6.51 -3.16 5.42
C VAL A 32 -5.18 -3.84 5.74
N VAL A 33 -4.86 -4.87 4.98
CA VAL A 33 -3.53 -5.50 4.94
C VAL A 33 -2.83 -5.01 3.68
N VAL A 34 -1.61 -4.51 3.84
CA VAL A 34 -0.77 -4.07 2.73
C VAL A 34 0.32 -5.10 2.49
N LYS A 35 0.57 -5.41 1.22
CA LYS A 35 1.76 -6.13 0.78
C LYS A 35 2.55 -5.29 -0.20
N ILE A 36 3.87 -5.45 -0.20
CA ILE A 36 4.78 -4.88 -1.21
C ILE A 36 5.57 -6.05 -1.78
N ASP A 37 5.49 -6.25 -3.10
CA ASP A 37 6.19 -7.31 -3.83
C ASP A 37 5.95 -8.72 -3.24
N GLY A 38 4.74 -8.95 -2.72
CA GLY A 38 4.32 -10.20 -2.09
C GLY A 38 4.61 -10.31 -0.58
N GLU A 39 5.37 -9.38 0.00
CA GLU A 39 5.67 -9.36 1.44
C GLU A 39 4.63 -8.56 2.23
N VAL A 40 4.10 -9.14 3.30
CA VAL A 40 3.12 -8.48 4.17
C VAL A 40 3.82 -7.46 5.05
N ILE A 41 3.40 -6.20 4.95
CA ILE A 41 3.91 -5.13 5.81
C ILE A 41 3.03 -5.03 7.06
N PRO A 42 3.58 -5.09 8.29
CA PRO A 42 2.83 -4.86 9.50
C PRO A 42 2.29 -3.41 9.55
N LYS A 43 1.07 -3.23 10.06
CA LYS A 43 0.46 -1.88 10.17
C LYS A 43 1.29 -0.90 11.01
N SER A 44 2.04 -1.40 11.99
CA SER A 44 2.97 -0.59 12.80
C SER A 44 4.16 -0.05 12.00
N GLU A 45 4.48 -0.66 10.87
CA GLU A 45 5.61 -0.29 10.02
C GLU A 45 5.21 0.63 8.85
N TYR A 46 3.90 0.74 8.55
CA TYR A 46 3.41 1.62 7.47
C TYR A 46 3.97 3.05 7.46
N PRO A 47 4.21 3.75 8.60
CA PRO A 47 4.78 5.09 8.57
C PRO A 47 6.30 5.12 8.31
N ASN A 48 6.98 3.97 8.37
CA ASN A 48 8.43 3.83 8.21
C ASN A 48 8.84 2.99 6.98
N THR A 49 7.89 2.28 6.36
CA THR A 49 8.12 1.52 5.13
C THR A 49 7.94 2.41 3.92
N TYR A 50 9.05 2.69 3.22
CA TYR A 50 9.07 3.39 1.94
C TYR A 50 8.71 2.46 0.79
N ILE A 51 8.04 3.00 -0.22
CA ILE A 51 7.65 2.25 -1.41
C ILE A 51 8.76 2.36 -2.46
N PRO A 52 9.38 1.25 -2.89
CA PRO A 52 10.35 1.27 -3.97
C PRO A 52 9.70 1.62 -5.32
N ASP A 53 10.47 2.20 -6.24
CA ASP A 53 10.04 2.31 -7.64
C ASP A 53 9.86 0.91 -8.25
N ASP A 54 8.97 0.79 -9.24
CA ASP A 54 8.63 -0.45 -9.93
C ASP A 54 8.08 -1.58 -9.03
N SER A 55 7.56 -1.23 -7.85
CA SER A 55 6.96 -2.19 -6.91
C SER A 55 5.47 -2.46 -7.15
N GLU A 56 5.02 -3.63 -6.71
CA GLU A 56 3.63 -4.04 -6.67
C GLU A 56 3.08 -3.99 -5.24
N VAL A 57 2.13 -3.09 -5.02
CA VAL A 57 1.45 -2.89 -3.75
C VAL A 57 0.06 -3.53 -3.80
N GLU A 58 -0.22 -4.47 -2.90
CA GLU A 58 -1.55 -5.03 -2.72
C GLU A 58 -2.19 -4.43 -1.47
N VAL A 59 -3.41 -3.90 -1.58
CA VAL A 59 -4.20 -3.39 -0.46
C VAL A 59 -5.46 -4.23 -0.34
N ILE A 60 -5.47 -5.11 0.65
CA ILE A 60 -6.52 -6.11 0.87
C ILE A 60 -7.42 -5.63 2.01
N HIS A 61 -8.71 -5.47 1.75
CA HIS A 61 -9.69 -5.16 2.79
C HIS A 61 -10.04 -6.42 3.57
N LEU A 62 -9.91 -6.37 4.89
CA LEU A 62 -10.40 -7.43 5.76
C LEU A 62 -11.91 -7.25 5.92
N ILE A 63 -12.67 -7.92 5.07
CA ILE A 63 -14.11 -8.06 5.24
C ILE A 63 -14.31 -9.29 6.11
N SER A 64 -14.98 -9.12 7.27
CA SER A 64 -15.41 -10.26 8.08
C SER A 64 -16.40 -11.07 7.24
N GLY A 65 -15.98 -12.24 6.76
CA GLY A 65 -16.88 -13.17 6.08
C GLY A 65 -17.97 -13.62 7.05
N GLY A 66 -19.22 -13.52 6.62
CA GLY A 66 -20.41 -14.08 7.25
C GLY A 66 -21.21 -14.83 6.22
#